data_AF-A0A7Y2X9W5-F1
#
_entry.id   AF-A0A7Y2X9W5-F1
#
_cell.length_a   1.000
_cell.length_b   1.000
_cell.length_c   1.000
_cell.angle_alpha   90.00
_cell.angle_beta   90.00
_cell.angle_gamma   90.00
#
_symmetry.space_group_name_H-M   'P 1'
#
loop_
_entity.id
_entity.type
_entity.pdbx_description
1 polymer ?
#
loop_
_entity_poly.entity_id
_entity_poly.type
_entity_poly.pdbx_seq_one_letter_code
_entity_poly.pdbx_strand_id
1 'polypeptide(L)'
;GLMDILEKLKKLPDEKRKEIENDINKVYESRPQLAMVDSRIGKTNLHVPNDIIVDASMPNVVRDGGKMWNQKDELQDCIAMIPDRCYSTMYGEIIEDAKAKGQFDPTTMGAVSNVGLMAKKAEEYGSHDKTFEAKGEGKIRVVNSEGKSLLEQQVETGDIFRMCQAKDESIKDWVKLAVNRARTSKTPAIFWLDENRAHDREIIAKVKKYLPEHKTDGLELKILKPIDAMKYTLQRTRKGLDTIAVTGNVLRDYLTDLFPILELGTSARMLSIVPLLKGGGLFETGAGGSAPKHVQQLVKENHLRWDSLGEYCALVPALEMIAEKSRNAKAKVLAETLDTAIGKYLENGRMPSRKSGEIDNRGSTFYLTLYWANALVEQNDDTEMKERFSRMYKELSKKEEKITNELVSIQGKPVDLGGYYLPDEKEVEEVMRPSSTLNQIINEM
;
A
#
# COMPACT_ATOMS: atom_id res chain seq x y z
N GLY A 1 -2.02 -7.57 23.42
CA GLY A 1 -0.57 -7.79 23.29
C GLY A 1 0.09 -7.61 24.64
N LEU A 2 1.39 -7.86 24.74
CA LEU A 2 2.15 -7.73 26.00
C LEU A 2 2.04 -6.33 26.62
N MET A 3 1.89 -5.26 25.81
CA MET A 3 1.73 -3.89 26.31
C MET A 3 0.56 -3.76 27.29
N ASP A 4 -0.59 -4.38 27.00
CA ASP A 4 -1.77 -4.33 27.88
C ASP A 4 -1.50 -4.96 29.25
N ILE A 5 -0.72 -6.06 29.28
CA ILE A 5 -0.28 -6.69 30.51
C ILE A 5 0.61 -5.71 31.29
N LEU A 6 1.66 -5.18 30.65
CA LEU A 6 2.63 -4.28 31.28
C LEU A 6 1.97 -3.00 31.82
N GLU A 7 0.98 -2.45 31.12
CA GLU A 7 0.22 -1.29 31.60
C GLU A 7 -0.64 -1.61 32.82
N LYS A 8 -1.28 -2.79 32.84
CA LYS A 8 -2.09 -3.24 33.99
C LYS A 8 -1.23 -3.58 35.20
N LEU A 9 0.01 -4.05 35.02
CA LEU A 9 0.94 -4.31 36.13
C LEU A 9 1.23 -3.05 36.95
N LYS A 10 1.19 -1.85 36.36
CA LYS A 10 1.37 -0.57 37.06
C LYS A 10 0.29 -0.31 38.14
N LYS A 11 -0.83 -1.04 38.11
CA LYS A 11 -1.92 -0.94 39.09
C LYS A 11 -1.70 -1.85 40.31
N LEU A 12 -0.68 -2.71 40.29
CA LEU A 12 -0.37 -3.65 41.37
C LEU A 12 0.61 -3.04 42.39
N PRO A 13 0.66 -3.56 43.63
CA PRO A 13 1.74 -3.24 44.57
C PRO A 13 3.12 -3.54 43.96
N ASP A 14 4.10 -2.71 44.30
CA ASP A 14 5.44 -2.75 43.69
C ASP A 14 6.14 -4.11 43.81
N GLU A 15 5.97 -4.79 44.95
CA GLU A 15 6.55 -6.12 45.17
C GLU A 15 6.00 -7.13 44.15
N LYS A 16 4.67 -7.17 43.98
CA LYS A 16 4.01 -8.09 43.03
C LYS A 16 4.31 -7.72 41.58
N ARG A 17 4.34 -6.41 41.27
CA ARG A 17 4.73 -5.92 39.94
C ARG A 17 6.13 -6.39 39.57
N LYS A 18 7.12 -6.19 40.45
CA LYS A 18 8.51 -6.60 40.22
C LYS A 18 8.66 -8.11 40.13
N GLU A 19 7.93 -8.88 40.93
CA GLU A 19 7.89 -10.35 40.82
C GLU A 19 7.48 -10.78 39.41
N ILE A 20 6.35 -10.25 38.90
CA ILE A 20 5.84 -10.61 37.57
C ILE A 20 6.78 -10.12 36.45
N GLU A 21 7.30 -8.89 36.55
CA GLU A 21 8.28 -8.35 35.59
C GLU A 21 9.55 -9.23 35.53
N ASN A 22 10.05 -9.70 36.68
CA ASN A 22 11.19 -10.61 36.73
C ASN A 22 10.88 -11.96 36.06
N ASP A 23 9.68 -12.50 36.26
CA ASP A 23 9.29 -13.76 35.62
C ASP A 23 9.14 -13.61 34.10
N ILE A 24 8.64 -12.47 33.61
CA ILE A 24 8.65 -12.14 32.17
C ILE A 24 10.09 -12.08 31.64
N ASN A 25 11.02 -11.47 32.38
CA ASN A 25 12.43 -11.40 31.98
C ASN A 25 13.08 -12.79 31.90
N LYS A 26 12.80 -13.69 32.85
CA LYS A 26 13.26 -15.09 32.80
C LYS A 26 12.73 -15.84 31.57
N VAL A 27 11.52 -15.52 31.09
CA VAL A 27 11.00 -16.10 29.85
C VAL A 27 11.82 -15.62 28.65
N TYR A 28 12.24 -14.36 28.61
CA TYR A 28 13.13 -13.86 27.55
C TYR A 28 14.51 -14.52 27.56
N GLU A 29 15.03 -14.90 28.73
CA GLU A 29 16.31 -15.61 28.85
C GLU A 29 16.24 -17.05 28.34
N SER A 30 15.08 -17.70 28.42
CA SER A 30 14.90 -19.12 28.12
C SER A 30 14.22 -19.41 26.78
N ARG A 31 13.54 -18.42 26.18
CA ARG A 31 12.87 -18.54 24.88
C ARG A 31 13.69 -17.93 23.74
N PRO A 32 13.42 -18.30 22.48
CA PRO A 32 14.06 -17.66 21.34
C PRO A 32 13.88 -16.14 21.36
N GLN A 33 14.89 -15.43 20.87
CA GLN A 33 14.83 -13.99 20.70
C GLN A 33 13.66 -13.60 19.78
N LEU A 34 13.01 -12.49 20.11
CA LEU A 34 11.93 -11.93 19.30
C LEU A 34 12.45 -10.83 18.39
N ALA A 35 11.81 -10.67 17.23
CA ALA A 35 11.99 -9.49 16.40
C ALA A 35 11.55 -8.23 17.17
N MET A 36 12.29 -7.14 16.97
CA MET A 36 12.05 -5.84 17.62
C MET A 36 11.31 -4.89 16.69
N VAL A 37 10.29 -4.23 17.22
CA VAL A 37 9.62 -3.08 16.59
C VAL A 37 10.44 -1.81 16.86
N ASP A 38 10.97 -1.69 18.08
CA ASP A 38 11.92 -0.66 18.48
C ASP A 38 12.85 -1.21 19.59
N SER A 39 14.08 -1.53 19.21
CA SER A 39 15.13 -2.09 20.08
C SER A 39 15.48 -1.17 21.25
N ARG A 40 15.47 0.16 21.02
CA ARG A 40 15.91 1.20 21.97
C ARG A 40 15.03 1.30 23.21
N ILE A 41 13.75 0.95 23.06
CA ILE A 41 12.77 0.95 24.14
C ILE A 41 12.29 -0.47 24.50
N GLY A 42 12.95 -1.51 23.97
CA GLY A 42 12.60 -2.90 24.25
C GLY A 42 11.26 -3.35 23.67
N LYS A 43 10.70 -2.64 22.67
CA LYS A 43 9.40 -2.98 22.07
C LYS A 43 9.54 -4.13 21.07
N THR A 44 9.06 -5.31 21.43
CA THR A 44 9.08 -6.55 20.62
C THR A 44 7.85 -6.70 19.73
N ASN A 45 7.90 -7.64 18.77
CA ASN A 45 6.77 -8.07 17.93
C ASN A 45 5.49 -8.43 18.71
N LEU A 46 5.60 -8.86 19.97
CA LEU A 46 4.44 -9.29 20.77
C LEU A 46 3.81 -8.15 21.60
N HIS A 47 4.34 -6.92 21.53
CA HIS A 47 3.84 -5.81 22.34
C HIS A 47 2.44 -5.37 21.92
N VAL A 48 2.25 -5.01 20.65
CA VAL A 48 0.97 -4.53 20.13
C VAL A 48 0.60 -5.29 18.84
N PRO A 49 -0.60 -5.89 18.72
CA PRO A 49 -0.96 -6.73 17.57
C PRO A 49 -0.94 -6.05 16.20
N ASN A 50 -0.98 -4.72 16.15
CA ASN A 50 -0.97 -3.94 14.91
C ASN A 50 0.39 -3.29 14.61
N ASP A 51 1.45 -3.62 15.35
CA ASP A 51 2.80 -3.09 15.06
C ASP A 51 3.46 -3.80 13.88
N ILE A 52 3.26 -5.12 13.73
CA ILE A 52 3.82 -5.94 12.64
C ILE A 52 2.65 -6.50 11.83
N ILE A 53 2.41 -5.87 10.67
CA ILE A 53 1.34 -6.23 9.74
C ILE A 53 1.97 -6.98 8.57
N VAL A 54 1.43 -8.15 8.21
CA VAL A 54 2.10 -9.14 7.34
C VAL A 54 2.39 -8.61 5.93
N ASP A 55 1.47 -7.84 5.36
CA ASP A 55 1.55 -7.18 4.05
C ASP A 55 2.75 -6.24 3.95
N ALA A 56 3.02 -5.43 4.99
CA ALA A 56 4.13 -4.48 5.01
C ALA A 56 5.43 -5.08 5.61
N SER A 57 5.32 -6.00 6.57
CA SER A 57 6.49 -6.57 7.27
C SER A 57 7.21 -7.61 6.43
N MET A 58 6.49 -8.52 5.76
CA MET A 58 7.12 -9.58 4.96
C MET A 58 7.93 -9.07 3.77
N PRO A 59 7.50 -8.04 3.02
CA PRO A 59 8.33 -7.45 1.97
C PRO A 59 9.64 -6.88 2.51
N ASN A 60 9.62 -6.25 3.70
CA ASN A 60 10.85 -5.80 4.35
C ASN A 60 11.75 -6.97 4.72
N VAL A 61 11.19 -8.09 5.21
CA VAL A 61 11.96 -9.32 5.44
C VAL A 61 12.62 -9.82 4.15
N VAL A 62 11.90 -9.83 3.02
CA VAL A 62 12.47 -10.23 1.72
C VAL A 62 13.56 -9.25 1.26
N ARG A 63 13.29 -7.94 1.32
CA ARG A 63 14.23 -6.88 0.92
C ARG A 63 15.51 -6.91 1.74
N ASP A 64 15.38 -7.08 3.06
CA ASP A 64 16.50 -7.03 4.01
C ASP A 64 17.18 -8.41 4.15
N GLY A 65 16.98 -9.31 3.17
CA GLY A 65 17.73 -10.54 3.02
C GLY A 65 17.33 -11.64 4.01
N GLY A 66 16.03 -11.74 4.32
CA GLY A 66 15.46 -12.73 5.23
C GLY A 66 15.57 -12.38 6.72
N LYS A 67 15.82 -11.10 7.04
CA LYS A 67 16.21 -10.66 8.38
C LYS A 67 15.20 -9.71 9.02
N MET A 68 15.24 -9.65 10.35
CA MET A 68 14.58 -8.64 11.17
C MET A 68 15.53 -8.11 12.25
N TRP A 69 15.18 -6.98 12.85
CA TRP A 69 15.98 -6.35 13.92
C TRP A 69 15.90 -7.14 15.23
N ASN A 70 17.06 -7.38 15.84
CA ASN A 70 17.19 -8.00 17.15
C ASN A 70 17.33 -6.95 18.28
N GLN A 71 17.48 -7.40 19.52
CA GLN A 71 17.61 -6.53 20.69
C GLN A 71 18.90 -5.68 20.68
N LYS A 72 19.92 -6.08 19.92
CA LYS A 72 21.20 -5.36 19.79
C LYS A 72 21.18 -4.31 18.68
N ASP A 73 20.01 -4.05 18.08
CA ASP A 73 19.88 -3.15 16.93
C ASP A 73 20.67 -3.63 15.70
N GLU A 74 20.65 -4.94 15.47
CA GLU A 74 21.31 -5.59 14.33
C GLU A 74 20.30 -6.44 13.55
N LEU A 75 20.48 -6.54 12.22
CA LEU A 75 19.71 -7.46 11.38
C LEU A 75 20.15 -8.91 11.64
N GLN A 76 19.18 -9.78 11.88
CA GLN A 76 19.38 -11.20 12.15
C GLN A 76 18.37 -12.06 11.38
N ASP A 77 18.80 -13.22 10.91
CA ASP A 77 17.92 -14.19 10.25
C ASP A 77 16.77 -14.56 11.19
N CYS A 78 15.57 -14.68 10.64
CA CYS A 78 14.36 -14.87 11.43
C CYS A 78 13.50 -16.04 10.93
N ILE A 79 12.65 -16.55 11.82
CA ILE A 79 11.54 -17.43 11.45
C ILE A 79 10.29 -16.56 11.37
N ALA A 80 9.88 -16.21 10.14
CA ALA A 80 8.67 -15.45 9.89
C ALA A 80 7.44 -16.37 9.98
N MET A 81 6.80 -16.41 11.16
CA MET A 81 5.67 -17.29 11.42
C MET A 81 4.37 -16.72 10.85
N ILE A 82 3.85 -17.35 9.79
CA ILE A 82 2.52 -17.09 9.23
C ILE A 82 1.69 -18.38 9.41
N PRO A 83 0.80 -18.45 10.41
CA PRO A 83 0.15 -19.71 10.79
C PRO A 83 -0.72 -20.34 9.68
N ASP A 84 -1.47 -19.52 8.93
CA ASP A 84 -2.36 -20.01 7.89
C ASP A 84 -1.62 -20.26 6.57
N ARG A 85 -1.93 -21.38 5.93
CA ARG A 85 -1.28 -21.86 4.70
C ARG A 85 -1.80 -21.24 3.41
N CYS A 86 -2.91 -20.50 3.43
CA CYS A 86 -3.52 -19.98 2.20
C CYS A 86 -2.57 -19.06 1.44
N TYR A 87 -1.80 -18.25 2.17
CA TYR A 87 -0.98 -17.18 1.59
C TYR A 87 0.49 -17.26 1.98
N SER A 88 0.86 -17.98 3.04
CA SER A 88 2.26 -18.09 3.49
C SER A 88 3.18 -18.77 2.47
N THR A 89 2.64 -19.67 1.64
CA THR A 89 3.41 -20.45 0.67
C THR A 89 4.12 -19.59 -0.38
N MET A 90 3.52 -18.47 -0.81
CA MET A 90 4.16 -17.59 -1.80
C MET A 90 5.36 -16.83 -1.21
N TYR A 91 5.30 -16.46 0.08
CA TYR A 91 6.42 -15.84 0.76
C TYR A 91 7.57 -16.84 0.94
N GLY A 92 7.25 -18.11 1.20
CA GLY A 92 8.23 -19.19 1.18
C GLY A 92 8.97 -19.28 -0.16
N GLU A 93 8.24 -19.28 -1.28
CA GLU A 93 8.84 -19.38 -2.62
C GLU A 93 9.77 -18.19 -2.95
N ILE A 94 9.37 -16.96 -2.66
CA ILE A 94 10.23 -15.79 -2.95
C ILE A 94 11.49 -15.76 -2.06
N ILE A 95 11.39 -16.22 -0.81
CA ILE A 95 12.56 -16.36 0.07
C ILE A 95 13.52 -17.43 -0.47
N GLU A 96 13.01 -18.60 -0.90
CA GLU A 96 13.84 -19.65 -1.48
C GLU A 96 14.46 -19.23 -2.83
N ASP A 97 13.72 -18.50 -3.65
CA ASP A 97 14.24 -17.92 -4.90
C ASP A 97 15.36 -16.90 -4.62
N ALA A 98 15.19 -16.02 -3.63
CA ALA A 98 16.21 -15.05 -3.23
C ALA A 98 17.46 -15.73 -2.64
N LYS A 99 17.29 -16.82 -1.86
CA LYS A 99 18.44 -17.63 -1.39
C LYS A 99 19.19 -18.28 -2.56
N ALA A 100 18.46 -18.80 -3.55
CA ALA A 100 19.06 -19.52 -4.67
C ALA A 100 19.73 -18.60 -5.71
N LYS A 101 19.18 -17.40 -5.93
CA LYS A 101 19.58 -16.51 -7.04
C LYS A 101 20.10 -15.15 -6.60
N GLY A 102 20.15 -14.90 -5.30
CA GLY A 102 20.46 -13.59 -4.75
C GLY A 102 19.27 -12.62 -4.76
N GLN A 103 19.50 -11.44 -4.21
CA GLN A 103 18.50 -10.38 -4.11
C GLN A 103 18.06 -9.90 -5.51
N PHE A 104 16.85 -9.34 -5.60
CA PHE A 104 16.38 -8.66 -6.81
C PHE A 104 17.21 -7.42 -7.11
N ASP A 105 17.36 -7.11 -8.40
CA ASP A 105 18.05 -5.90 -8.88
C ASP A 105 17.01 -4.94 -9.47
N PRO A 106 16.68 -3.84 -8.76
CA PRO A 106 15.71 -2.85 -9.21
C PRO A 106 16.05 -2.20 -10.57
N THR A 107 17.31 -2.25 -11.01
CA THR A 107 17.74 -1.62 -12.26
C THR A 107 17.41 -2.46 -13.51
N THR A 108 17.16 -3.76 -13.33
CA THR A 108 16.93 -4.71 -14.43
C THR A 108 15.69 -5.59 -14.28
N MET A 109 15.07 -5.61 -13.09
CA MET A 109 13.89 -6.44 -12.86
C MET A 109 12.65 -5.94 -13.62
N GLY A 110 11.81 -6.88 -14.05
CA GLY A 110 10.50 -6.59 -14.62
C GLY A 110 9.47 -6.27 -13.53
N ALA A 111 8.39 -5.59 -13.90
CA ALA A 111 7.36 -5.14 -12.97
C ALA A 111 6.26 -6.19 -12.76
N VAL A 112 5.70 -6.23 -11.55
CA VAL A 112 4.53 -7.06 -11.25
C VAL A 112 3.35 -6.18 -10.85
N SER A 113 2.38 -6.07 -11.75
CA SER A 113 1.12 -5.34 -11.47
C SER A 113 0.04 -6.28 -10.95
N ASN A 114 -0.98 -5.75 -10.29
CA ASN A 114 -2.08 -6.54 -9.73
C ASN A 114 -3.45 -6.14 -10.29
N VAL A 115 -4.32 -7.14 -10.49
CA VAL A 115 -5.76 -6.97 -10.68
C VAL A 115 -6.49 -7.77 -9.59
N GLY A 116 -7.00 -7.05 -8.58
CA GLY A 116 -7.55 -7.64 -7.36
C GLY A 116 -9.08 -7.71 -7.33
N LEU A 117 -9.62 -8.86 -6.91
CA LEU A 117 -11.04 -9.02 -6.60
C LEU A 117 -11.34 -8.44 -5.21
N MET A 118 -12.01 -7.28 -5.13
CA MET A 118 -12.34 -6.66 -3.84
C MET A 118 -13.78 -6.12 -3.72
N ALA A 119 -14.47 -5.93 -4.84
CA ALA A 119 -15.77 -5.27 -4.86
C ALA A 119 -16.83 -5.99 -4.01
N LYS A 120 -17.61 -5.20 -3.26
CA LYS A 120 -18.64 -5.66 -2.30
C LYS A 120 -18.08 -6.51 -1.14
N LYS A 121 -16.93 -6.10 -0.59
CA LYS A 121 -16.25 -6.79 0.53
C LYS A 121 -16.01 -8.26 0.20
N ALA A 122 -15.39 -8.51 -0.96
CA ALA A 122 -15.14 -9.86 -1.42
C ALA A 122 -14.25 -10.64 -0.44
N GLU A 123 -14.58 -11.92 -0.25
CA GLU A 123 -13.76 -12.90 0.45
C GLU A 123 -13.58 -12.56 1.95
N GLU A 124 -12.36 -12.58 2.47
CA GLU A 124 -12.08 -12.39 3.91
C GLU A 124 -12.48 -11.00 4.43
N TYR A 125 -12.42 -9.96 3.60
CA TYR A 125 -12.75 -8.58 4.00
C TYR A 125 -14.25 -8.40 4.32
N GLY A 126 -15.08 -9.35 3.89
CA GLY A 126 -16.49 -9.41 4.22
C GLY A 126 -16.81 -10.35 5.38
N SER A 127 -15.82 -10.95 6.05
CA SER A 127 -16.04 -12.08 6.98
C SER A 127 -16.15 -11.69 8.46
N HIS A 128 -15.91 -10.43 8.82
CA HIS A 128 -15.80 -10.01 10.23
C HIS A 128 -17.05 -10.33 11.07
N ASP A 129 -18.24 -10.04 10.55
CA ASP A 129 -19.55 -10.35 11.16
C ASP A 129 -19.94 -11.84 11.07
N LYS A 130 -19.09 -12.66 10.44
CA LYS A 130 -19.25 -14.10 10.22
C LYS A 130 -18.07 -14.90 10.77
N THR A 131 -17.32 -14.30 11.68
CA THR A 131 -16.17 -14.92 12.35
C THR A 131 -16.47 -15.01 13.83
N PHE A 132 -16.30 -16.19 14.43
CA PHE A 132 -16.57 -16.41 15.83
C PHE A 132 -15.72 -17.54 16.41
N GLU A 133 -15.41 -17.39 17.69
CA GLU A 133 -14.76 -18.42 18.50
C GLU A 133 -15.82 -19.45 18.93
N ALA A 134 -15.55 -20.72 18.65
CA ALA A 134 -16.40 -21.84 19.03
C ALA A 134 -16.37 -22.01 20.55
N LYS A 135 -17.56 -21.97 21.18
CA LYS A 135 -17.70 -22.03 22.64
C LYS A 135 -17.66 -23.45 23.22
N GLY A 136 -17.61 -24.47 22.38
CA GLY A 136 -17.74 -25.86 22.76
C GLY A 136 -17.53 -26.79 21.56
N GLU A 137 -17.29 -28.07 21.85
CA GLU A 137 -17.16 -29.11 20.84
C GLU A 137 -18.48 -29.36 20.10
N GLY A 138 -18.41 -29.55 18.79
CA GLY A 138 -19.58 -29.89 17.98
C GLY A 138 -19.41 -29.59 16.50
N LYS A 139 -20.49 -29.12 15.88
CA LYS A 139 -20.50 -28.77 14.46
C LYS A 139 -21.16 -27.42 14.21
N ILE A 140 -20.52 -26.62 13.38
CA ILE A 140 -21.10 -25.39 12.82
C ILE A 140 -21.66 -25.72 11.43
N ARG A 141 -22.92 -25.35 11.19
CA ARG A 141 -23.61 -25.58 9.91
C ARG A 141 -24.10 -24.26 9.32
N VAL A 142 -23.98 -24.14 8.01
CA VAL A 142 -24.59 -23.07 7.22
C VAL A 142 -25.82 -23.67 6.53
N VAL A 143 -27.02 -23.24 6.91
CA VAL A 143 -28.28 -23.77 6.39
C VAL A 143 -28.99 -22.76 5.51
N ASN A 144 -29.69 -23.22 4.47
CA ASN A 144 -30.56 -22.37 3.67
C ASN A 144 -31.93 -22.14 4.38
N SER A 145 -32.81 -21.35 3.77
CA SER A 145 -34.16 -21.05 4.29
C SER A 145 -35.07 -22.29 4.40
N GLU A 146 -34.73 -23.39 3.73
CA GLU A 146 -35.47 -24.66 3.78
C GLU A 146 -34.92 -25.60 4.86
N GLY A 147 -33.91 -25.18 5.62
CA GLY A 147 -33.24 -25.99 6.64
C GLY A 147 -32.21 -26.99 6.10
N LYS A 148 -31.92 -26.98 4.80
CA LYS A 148 -30.89 -27.83 4.19
C LYS A 148 -29.50 -27.29 4.55
N SER A 149 -28.65 -28.16 5.10
CA SER A 149 -27.23 -27.85 5.33
C SER A 149 -26.50 -27.70 3.99
N LEU A 150 -25.87 -26.54 3.80
CA LEU A 150 -25.04 -26.21 2.64
C LEU A 150 -23.56 -26.47 2.92
N LEU A 151 -23.09 -26.10 4.12
CA LEU A 151 -21.73 -26.31 4.61
C LEU A 151 -21.78 -26.81 6.06
N GLU A 152 -20.84 -27.67 6.44
CA GLU A 152 -20.72 -28.21 7.80
C GLU A 152 -19.23 -28.35 8.17
N GLN A 153 -18.88 -27.93 9.38
CA GLN A 153 -17.52 -28.01 9.91
C GLN A 153 -17.56 -28.53 11.36
N GLN A 154 -16.76 -29.53 11.68
CA GLN A 154 -16.51 -29.94 13.07
C GLN A 154 -15.57 -28.92 13.73
N VAL A 155 -15.86 -28.56 14.98
CA VAL A 155 -15.10 -27.59 15.76
C VAL A 155 -14.96 -28.04 17.22
N GLU A 156 -13.88 -27.58 17.85
CA GLU A 156 -13.56 -27.73 19.27
C GLU A 156 -13.65 -26.38 19.99
N THR A 157 -13.56 -26.40 21.32
CA THR A 157 -13.58 -25.17 22.13
C THR A 157 -12.37 -24.29 21.81
N GLY A 158 -12.60 -23.01 21.49
CA GLY A 158 -11.55 -22.04 21.15
C GLY A 158 -11.19 -21.98 19.67
N ASP A 159 -11.72 -22.89 18.84
CA ASP A 159 -11.54 -22.81 17.38
C ASP A 159 -12.15 -21.53 16.81
N ILE A 160 -11.45 -20.91 15.86
CA ILE A 160 -11.99 -19.76 15.13
C ILE A 160 -12.66 -20.26 13.85
N PHE A 161 -13.99 -20.24 13.83
CA PHE A 161 -14.75 -20.46 12.60
C PHE A 161 -14.97 -19.14 11.85
N ARG A 162 -14.89 -19.20 10.52
CA ARG A 162 -15.20 -18.05 9.64
C ARG A 162 -15.95 -18.47 8.38
N MET A 163 -16.82 -17.59 7.88
CA MET A 163 -17.47 -17.73 6.57
C MET A 163 -17.26 -16.49 5.70
N CYS A 164 -16.86 -16.71 4.45
CA CYS A 164 -16.60 -15.66 3.46
C CYS A 164 -17.64 -15.66 2.33
N GLN A 165 -17.75 -14.56 1.59
CA GLN A 165 -18.62 -14.44 0.42
C GLN A 165 -17.93 -13.70 -0.72
N ALA A 166 -18.12 -14.16 -1.96
CA ALA A 166 -17.73 -13.44 -3.17
C ALA A 166 -18.93 -13.38 -4.13
N LYS A 167 -19.31 -12.17 -4.56
CA LYS A 167 -20.51 -11.97 -5.39
C LYS A 167 -20.17 -12.13 -6.87
N ASP A 168 -21.10 -12.73 -7.62
CA ASP A 168 -20.87 -13.10 -9.02
C ASP A 168 -20.54 -11.91 -9.93
N GLU A 169 -21.27 -10.79 -9.75
CA GLU A 169 -21.02 -9.55 -10.50
C GLU A 169 -19.60 -8.99 -10.26
N SER A 170 -19.06 -9.11 -9.04
CA SER A 170 -17.70 -8.68 -8.71
C SER A 170 -16.67 -9.55 -9.43
N ILE A 171 -16.91 -10.85 -9.50
CA ILE A 171 -16.02 -11.82 -10.17
C ILE A 171 -16.04 -11.59 -11.68
N LYS A 172 -17.22 -11.34 -12.26
CA LYS A 172 -17.37 -11.04 -13.69
C LYS A 172 -16.62 -9.75 -14.08
N ASP A 173 -16.76 -8.70 -13.30
CA ASP A 173 -16.04 -7.44 -13.54
C ASP A 173 -14.52 -7.59 -13.35
N TRP A 174 -14.10 -8.36 -12.34
CA TRP A 174 -12.68 -8.68 -12.11
C TRP A 174 -12.04 -9.43 -13.30
N VAL A 175 -12.72 -10.42 -13.89
CA VAL A 175 -12.25 -11.12 -15.10
C VAL A 175 -12.16 -10.16 -16.29
N LYS A 176 -13.16 -9.30 -16.49
CA LYS A 176 -13.14 -8.27 -17.53
C LYS A 176 -11.94 -7.33 -17.37
N LEU A 177 -11.68 -6.86 -16.15
CA LEU A 177 -10.57 -5.96 -15.86
C LEU A 177 -9.22 -6.63 -16.15
N ALA A 178 -9.06 -7.91 -15.78
CA ALA A 178 -7.84 -8.67 -16.06
C ALA A 178 -7.56 -8.78 -17.56
N VAL A 179 -8.57 -9.12 -18.37
CA VAL A 179 -8.44 -9.19 -19.83
C VAL A 179 -8.11 -7.83 -20.44
N ASN A 180 -8.76 -6.77 -19.98
CA ASN A 180 -8.49 -5.41 -20.44
C ASN A 180 -7.04 -4.99 -20.14
N ARG A 181 -6.56 -5.22 -18.91
CA ARG A 181 -5.19 -4.86 -18.52
C ARG A 181 -4.16 -5.68 -19.30
N ALA A 182 -4.36 -6.99 -19.45
CA ALA A 182 -3.49 -7.84 -20.26
C ALA A 182 -3.41 -7.38 -21.71
N ARG A 183 -4.53 -6.96 -22.30
CA ARG A 183 -4.56 -6.42 -23.67
C ARG A 183 -3.84 -5.09 -23.80
N THR A 184 -4.17 -4.12 -22.95
CA THR A 184 -3.61 -2.77 -23.02
C THR A 184 -2.09 -2.78 -22.82
N SER A 185 -1.60 -3.56 -21.87
CA SER A 185 -0.17 -3.66 -21.54
C SER A 185 0.59 -4.71 -22.35
N LYS A 186 -0.09 -5.54 -23.15
CA LYS A 186 0.50 -6.70 -23.86
C LYS A 186 1.32 -7.62 -22.95
N THR A 187 0.90 -7.75 -21.69
CA THR A 187 1.62 -8.48 -20.64
C THR A 187 0.86 -9.74 -20.24
N PRO A 188 1.53 -10.89 -20.00
CA PRO A 188 0.89 -12.10 -19.50
C PRO A 188 0.17 -11.85 -18.17
N ALA A 189 -1.04 -12.40 -18.04
CA ALA A 189 -1.84 -12.31 -16.82
C ALA A 189 -2.12 -13.68 -16.23
N ILE A 190 -1.76 -13.83 -14.96
CA ILE A 190 -1.79 -15.10 -14.25
C ILE A 190 -2.84 -14.98 -13.15
N PHE A 191 -3.84 -15.84 -13.16
CA PHE A 191 -4.82 -16.00 -12.09
C PHE A 191 -4.24 -16.88 -10.98
N TRP A 192 -4.09 -16.33 -9.78
CA TRP A 192 -3.47 -17.03 -8.63
C TRP A 192 -4.55 -17.75 -7.84
N LEU A 193 -4.86 -18.99 -8.25
CA LEU A 193 -5.98 -19.77 -7.72
C LEU A 193 -5.53 -21.22 -7.52
N ASP A 194 -5.67 -21.74 -6.32
CA ASP A 194 -5.32 -23.13 -5.98
C ASP A 194 -6.53 -24.05 -6.07
N GLU A 195 -6.57 -24.95 -7.06
CA GLU A 195 -7.66 -25.92 -7.21
C GLU A 195 -7.83 -26.88 -6.00
N ASN A 196 -6.87 -26.94 -5.08
CA ASN A 196 -7.03 -27.71 -3.84
C ASN A 196 -7.85 -26.94 -2.78
N ARG A 197 -7.98 -25.60 -2.90
CA ARG A 197 -8.85 -24.78 -2.06
C ARG A 197 -10.27 -24.80 -2.63
N ALA A 198 -11.25 -25.17 -1.80
CA ALA A 198 -12.65 -25.25 -2.22
C ALA A 198 -13.19 -23.93 -2.76
N HIS A 199 -12.84 -22.82 -2.12
CA HIS A 199 -13.17 -21.47 -2.59
C HIS A 199 -12.61 -21.21 -4.00
N ASP A 200 -11.30 -21.37 -4.17
CA ASP A 200 -10.62 -21.10 -5.43
C ASP A 200 -11.14 -22.00 -6.57
N ARG A 201 -11.54 -23.26 -6.32
CA ARG A 201 -12.20 -24.09 -7.35
C ARG A 201 -13.46 -23.45 -7.91
N GLU A 202 -14.31 -22.88 -7.05
CA GLU A 202 -15.52 -22.19 -7.48
C GLU A 202 -15.20 -20.90 -8.24
N ILE A 203 -14.14 -20.19 -7.83
CA ILE A 203 -13.64 -19.01 -8.57
C ILE A 203 -13.08 -19.42 -9.94
N ILE A 204 -12.29 -20.50 -10.02
CA ILE A 204 -11.76 -21.06 -11.28
C ILE A 204 -12.90 -21.42 -12.24
N ALA A 205 -13.97 -22.04 -11.74
CA ALA A 205 -15.14 -22.36 -12.55
C ALA A 205 -15.78 -21.08 -13.15
N LYS A 206 -15.86 -19.99 -12.37
CA LYS A 206 -16.34 -18.68 -12.86
C LYS A 206 -15.38 -18.01 -13.83
N VAL A 207 -14.07 -18.06 -13.59
CA VAL A 207 -13.04 -17.56 -14.53
C VAL A 207 -13.17 -18.27 -15.87
N LYS A 208 -13.25 -19.61 -15.87
CA LYS A 208 -13.44 -20.42 -17.09
C LYS A 208 -14.77 -20.10 -17.81
N LYS A 209 -15.82 -19.77 -17.06
CA LYS A 209 -17.11 -19.35 -17.61
C LYS A 209 -17.06 -17.97 -18.27
N TYR A 210 -16.37 -17.00 -17.66
CA TYR A 210 -16.40 -15.60 -18.08
C TYR A 210 -15.30 -15.22 -19.08
N LEU A 211 -14.15 -15.90 -19.08
CA LEU A 211 -13.09 -15.64 -20.06
C LEU A 211 -13.56 -15.72 -21.53
N PRO A 212 -14.41 -16.70 -21.94
CA PRO A 212 -14.95 -16.77 -23.29
C PRO A 212 -15.86 -15.60 -23.69
N GLU A 213 -16.37 -14.80 -22.74
CA GLU A 213 -17.15 -13.58 -23.04
C GLU A 213 -16.28 -12.42 -23.53
N HIS A 214 -14.96 -12.59 -23.55
CA HIS A 214 -13.99 -11.56 -23.94
C HIS A 214 -13.07 -12.01 -25.08
N LYS A 215 -12.52 -11.03 -25.81
CA LYS A 215 -11.53 -11.28 -26.87
C LYS A 215 -10.16 -11.60 -26.26
N THR A 216 -9.83 -12.88 -26.20
CA THR A 216 -8.59 -13.37 -25.56
C THR A 216 -7.49 -13.74 -26.57
N ASP A 217 -7.75 -13.67 -27.87
CA ASP A 217 -6.79 -14.04 -28.93
C ASP A 217 -5.47 -13.26 -28.82
N GLY A 218 -4.37 -13.99 -28.66
CA GLY A 218 -3.04 -13.40 -28.48
C GLY A 218 -2.76 -12.84 -27.07
N LEU A 219 -3.58 -13.16 -26.06
CA LEU A 219 -3.21 -12.99 -24.65
C LEU A 219 -2.60 -14.27 -24.10
N GLU A 220 -1.58 -14.14 -23.27
CA GLU A 220 -1.14 -15.22 -22.38
C GLU A 220 -1.90 -15.11 -21.06
N LEU A 221 -2.93 -15.94 -20.89
CA LEU A 221 -3.73 -16.05 -19.67
C LEU A 221 -3.53 -17.43 -19.06
N LYS A 222 -3.14 -17.52 -17.78
CA LYS A 222 -2.94 -18.79 -17.08
C LYS A 222 -3.66 -18.80 -15.74
N ILE A 223 -3.98 -19.99 -15.25
CA ILE A 223 -4.45 -20.21 -13.88
C ILE A 223 -3.41 -21.09 -13.20
N LEU A 224 -2.78 -20.59 -12.13
CA LEU A 224 -1.73 -21.28 -11.38
C LEU A 224 -2.01 -21.14 -9.88
N LYS A 225 -1.72 -22.17 -9.08
CA LYS A 225 -1.76 -22.04 -7.62
C LYS A 225 -0.73 -21.00 -7.14
N PRO A 226 -0.94 -20.30 -6.01
CA PRO A 226 -0.12 -19.15 -5.61
C PRO A 226 1.39 -19.39 -5.61
N ILE A 227 1.87 -20.55 -5.14
CA ILE A 227 3.30 -20.90 -5.16
C ILE A 227 3.86 -21.01 -6.59
N ASP A 228 3.13 -21.65 -7.51
CA ASP A 228 3.58 -21.81 -8.90
C ASP A 228 3.47 -20.48 -9.67
N ALA A 229 2.46 -19.68 -9.35
CA ALA A 229 2.26 -18.35 -9.90
C ALA A 229 3.40 -17.41 -9.47
N MET A 230 3.81 -17.47 -8.19
CA MET A 230 4.99 -16.77 -7.69
C MET A 230 6.23 -17.22 -8.45
N LYS A 231 6.49 -18.52 -8.55
CA LYS A 231 7.65 -19.05 -9.28
C LYS A 231 7.71 -18.59 -10.74
N TYR A 232 6.60 -18.64 -11.47
CA TYR A 232 6.50 -18.15 -12.84
C TYR A 232 6.80 -16.65 -12.92
N THR A 233 6.22 -15.88 -12.00
CA THR A 233 6.40 -14.43 -11.91
C THR A 233 7.87 -14.08 -11.65
N LEU A 234 8.51 -14.67 -10.64
CA LEU A 234 9.91 -14.40 -10.30
C LEU A 234 10.88 -14.76 -11.44
N GLN A 235 10.61 -15.85 -12.18
CA GLN A 235 11.40 -16.20 -13.36
C GLN A 235 11.34 -15.13 -14.46
N ARG A 236 10.21 -14.45 -14.62
CA ARG A 236 10.03 -13.36 -15.58
C ARG A 236 10.62 -12.05 -15.05
N THR A 237 10.31 -11.69 -13.81
CA THR A 237 10.84 -10.53 -13.11
C THR A 237 12.36 -10.47 -13.20
N ARG A 238 13.06 -11.58 -12.93
CA ARG A 238 14.54 -11.64 -13.04
C ARG A 238 15.09 -11.52 -14.47
N LYS A 239 14.26 -11.63 -15.50
CA LYS A 239 14.61 -11.44 -16.91
C LYS A 239 14.21 -10.06 -17.44
N GLY A 240 13.79 -9.14 -16.56
CA GLY A 240 13.27 -7.84 -16.99
C GLY A 240 11.89 -7.92 -17.67
N LEU A 241 11.12 -8.98 -17.41
CA LEU A 241 9.82 -9.20 -18.05
C LEU A 241 8.66 -9.01 -17.06
N ASP A 242 7.67 -8.25 -17.48
CA ASP A 242 6.52 -7.90 -16.64
C ASP A 242 5.52 -9.05 -16.51
N THR A 243 4.75 -9.08 -15.42
CA THR A 243 3.66 -10.04 -15.21
C THR A 243 2.47 -9.36 -14.51
N ILE A 244 1.24 -9.67 -14.91
CA ILE A 244 0.04 -9.24 -14.18
C ILE A 244 -0.39 -10.38 -13.26
N ALA A 245 -0.41 -10.12 -11.95
CA ALA A 245 -1.02 -10.99 -10.96
C ALA A 245 -2.52 -10.69 -10.84
N VAL A 246 -3.36 -11.66 -11.18
CA VAL A 246 -4.82 -11.56 -11.09
C VAL A 246 -5.27 -12.37 -9.89
N THR A 247 -5.64 -11.70 -8.79
CA THR A 247 -5.74 -12.35 -7.48
C THR A 247 -7.03 -12.04 -6.74
N GLY A 248 -7.32 -12.87 -5.71
CA GLY A 248 -8.29 -12.54 -4.67
C GLY A 248 -7.85 -11.33 -3.83
N ASN A 249 -8.69 -10.94 -2.88
CA ASN A 249 -8.59 -9.71 -2.10
C ASN A 249 -7.35 -9.69 -1.19
N VAL A 250 -7.09 -10.77 -0.44
CA VAL A 250 -5.91 -10.82 0.45
C VAL A 250 -4.61 -10.81 -0.34
N LEU A 251 -4.53 -11.60 -1.42
CA LEU A 251 -3.34 -11.62 -2.27
C LEU A 251 -3.12 -10.30 -3.02
N ARG A 252 -4.18 -9.56 -3.36
CA ARG A 252 -4.06 -8.21 -3.89
C ARG A 252 -3.24 -7.38 -2.90
N ASP A 253 -3.69 -7.32 -1.65
CA ASP A 253 -3.03 -6.59 -0.56
C ASP A 253 -1.54 -6.94 -0.46
N TYR A 254 -1.25 -8.23 -0.32
CA TYR A 254 0.11 -8.70 -0.07
C TYR A 254 1.05 -8.45 -1.25
N LEU A 255 0.58 -8.62 -2.48
CA LEU A 255 1.41 -8.48 -3.67
C LEU A 255 1.61 -7.00 -4.05
N THR A 256 0.65 -6.12 -3.77
CA THR A 256 0.78 -4.67 -3.99
C THR A 256 1.69 -3.98 -2.98
N ASP A 257 2.00 -4.61 -1.85
CA ASP A 257 3.13 -4.21 -1.02
C ASP A 257 4.43 -4.90 -1.44
N LEU A 258 4.40 -6.22 -1.66
CA LEU A 258 5.60 -7.02 -1.90
C LEU A 258 6.41 -6.53 -3.09
N PHE A 259 5.82 -6.51 -4.28
CA PHE A 259 6.56 -6.19 -5.49
C PHE A 259 6.98 -4.72 -5.55
N PRO A 260 6.11 -3.74 -5.25
CA PRO A 260 6.52 -2.33 -5.21
C PRO A 260 7.62 -2.01 -4.19
N ILE A 261 7.65 -2.68 -3.03
CA ILE A 261 8.75 -2.50 -2.07
C ILE A 261 10.09 -3.02 -2.65
N LEU A 262 10.07 -4.10 -3.43
CA LEU A 262 11.26 -4.64 -4.08
C LEU A 262 11.68 -3.82 -5.31
N GLU A 263 10.71 -3.35 -6.11
CA GLU A 263 10.93 -2.60 -7.34
C GLU A 263 11.29 -1.14 -7.10
N LEU A 264 10.60 -0.47 -6.17
CA LEU A 264 10.63 0.99 -5.98
C LEU A 264 11.12 1.41 -4.58
N GLY A 265 11.40 0.44 -3.71
CA GLY A 265 11.74 0.69 -2.30
C GLY A 265 10.55 1.08 -1.42
N THR A 266 9.35 1.25 -1.99
CA THR A 266 8.12 1.64 -1.28
C THR A 266 6.87 1.31 -2.10
N SER A 267 5.77 0.96 -1.43
CA SER A 267 4.44 0.78 -2.03
C SER A 267 3.62 2.07 -2.15
N ALA A 268 4.14 3.20 -1.67
CA ALA A 268 3.48 4.50 -1.79
C ALA A 268 3.53 5.08 -3.21
N ARG A 269 4.40 4.56 -4.08
CA ARG A 269 4.64 5.06 -5.45
C ARG A 269 3.91 4.23 -6.50
N MET A 270 2.66 3.88 -6.22
CA MET A 270 1.86 3.00 -7.06
C MET A 270 0.55 3.67 -7.48
N LEU A 271 0.13 3.40 -8.71
CA LEU A 271 -1.22 3.70 -9.16
C LEU A 271 -2.20 2.65 -8.62
N SER A 272 -3.17 3.07 -7.82
CA SER A 272 -4.29 2.21 -7.39
C SER A 272 -5.60 2.77 -7.94
N ILE A 273 -6.07 2.17 -9.04
CA ILE A 273 -7.26 2.60 -9.77
C ILE A 273 -8.38 1.60 -9.54
N VAL A 274 -9.53 2.11 -9.10
CA VAL A 274 -10.73 1.34 -8.78
C VAL A 274 -11.87 1.77 -9.71
N PRO A 275 -12.06 1.09 -10.86
CA PRO A 275 -13.26 1.27 -11.67
C PRO A 275 -14.49 0.85 -10.86
N LEU A 276 -15.35 1.80 -10.51
CA LEU A 276 -16.55 1.50 -9.74
C LEU A 276 -17.57 0.78 -10.62
N LEU A 277 -18.26 -0.22 -10.05
CA LEU A 277 -19.26 -1.03 -10.77
C LEU A 277 -20.37 -0.19 -11.45
N LYS A 278 -20.70 0.98 -10.88
CA LYS A 278 -21.68 1.93 -11.44
C LYS A 278 -21.09 2.87 -12.50
N GLY A 279 -19.89 2.58 -12.98
CA GLY A 279 -19.18 3.36 -13.97
C GLY A 279 -18.31 4.47 -13.39
N GLY A 280 -18.41 4.86 -12.11
CA GLY A 280 -17.49 5.85 -11.53
C GLY A 280 -16.03 5.36 -11.44
N GLY A 281 -15.16 6.19 -10.88
CA GLY A 281 -13.74 5.87 -10.66
C GLY A 281 -13.33 6.37 -9.29
N LEU A 282 -12.58 5.54 -8.59
CA LEU A 282 -11.92 5.88 -7.33
C LEU A 282 -10.42 5.67 -7.56
N PHE A 283 -9.62 6.65 -7.16
CA PHE A 283 -8.18 6.68 -7.40
C PHE A 283 -7.49 6.82 -6.05
N GLU A 284 -6.98 5.72 -5.54
CA GLU A 284 -6.23 5.70 -4.28
C GLU A 284 -4.80 6.17 -4.55
N THR A 285 -4.27 6.97 -3.63
CA THR A 285 -3.00 7.70 -3.81
C THR A 285 -1.76 6.85 -3.49
N GLY A 286 -1.92 5.53 -3.43
CA GLY A 286 -0.88 4.56 -3.08
C GLY A 286 -1.49 3.34 -2.38
N ALA A 287 -0.68 2.31 -2.13
CA ALA A 287 -1.12 1.09 -1.43
C ALA A 287 -0.69 1.06 0.06
N GLY A 288 0.09 2.04 0.51
CA GLY A 288 0.61 2.09 1.88
C GLY A 288 -0.34 2.71 2.92
N GLY A 289 0.08 2.70 4.19
CA GLY A 289 -0.66 3.32 5.30
C GLY A 289 -0.33 4.81 5.55
N SER A 290 -0.90 5.39 6.60
CA SER A 290 -0.79 6.83 6.96
C SER A 290 0.52 7.25 7.66
N ALA A 291 1.52 6.37 7.72
CA ALA A 291 2.88 6.64 8.18
C ALA A 291 3.01 7.46 9.50
N PRO A 292 2.58 6.94 10.68
CA PRO A 292 2.61 7.67 11.96
C PRO A 292 4.00 8.18 12.39
N LYS A 293 5.08 7.51 11.96
CA LYS A 293 6.47 7.95 12.19
C LYS A 293 6.82 9.25 11.44
N HIS A 294 6.04 9.65 10.44
CA HIS A 294 6.21 10.92 9.73
C HIS A 294 5.67 12.07 10.59
N VAL A 295 4.48 11.89 11.17
CA VAL A 295 3.87 12.86 12.11
C VAL A 295 4.79 13.13 13.30
N GLN A 296 5.41 12.08 13.86
CA GLN A 296 6.38 12.24 14.95
C GLN A 296 7.58 13.13 14.57
N GLN A 297 8.09 13.03 13.33
CA GLN A 297 9.17 13.90 12.86
C GLN A 297 8.68 15.32 12.59
N LEU A 298 7.48 15.47 12.02
CA LEU A 298 6.87 16.78 11.82
C LEU A 298 6.74 17.54 13.14
N VAL A 299 6.11 16.93 14.16
CA VAL A 299 5.92 17.57 15.47
C VAL A 299 7.25 17.92 16.15
N LYS A 300 8.26 17.05 16.03
CA LYS A 300 9.54 17.23 16.73
C LYS A 300 10.50 18.20 16.03
N GLU A 301 10.54 18.18 14.70
CA GLU A 301 11.59 18.80 13.89
C GLU A 301 11.04 19.62 12.72
N ASN A 302 9.72 19.83 12.65
CA ASN A 302 9.00 20.54 11.59
C ASN A 302 9.45 20.10 10.19
N HIS A 303 9.61 18.79 9.98
CA HIS A 303 10.02 18.21 8.70
C HIS A 303 9.11 17.03 8.35
N LEU A 304 8.42 17.14 7.21
CA LEU A 304 7.49 16.10 6.75
C LEU A 304 8.09 15.34 5.57
N ARG A 305 8.61 14.14 5.83
CA ARG A 305 9.18 13.24 4.79
C ARG A 305 8.13 12.39 4.04
N TRP A 306 6.86 12.78 4.06
CA TRP A 306 5.80 12.11 3.28
C TRP A 306 5.97 12.44 1.80
N ASP A 307 6.02 11.42 0.95
CA ASP A 307 6.14 11.56 -0.50
C ASP A 307 4.75 11.53 -1.14
N SER A 308 4.29 12.69 -1.63
CA SER A 308 2.98 12.86 -2.26
C SER A 308 2.95 12.44 -3.73
N LEU A 309 4.00 11.80 -4.26
CA LEU A 309 4.03 11.31 -5.65
C LEU A 309 2.77 10.50 -6.02
N GLY A 310 2.29 9.63 -5.14
CA GLY A 310 1.09 8.84 -5.41
C GLY A 310 -0.19 9.68 -5.48
N GLU A 311 -0.27 10.82 -4.78
CA GLU A 311 -1.38 11.78 -4.92
C GLU A 311 -1.35 12.45 -6.29
N TYR A 312 -0.15 12.84 -6.76
CA TYR A 312 0.05 13.46 -8.06
C TYR A 312 -0.32 12.47 -9.17
N CYS A 313 0.18 11.24 -9.07
CA CYS A 313 -0.10 10.16 -10.01
C CYS A 313 -1.56 9.75 -10.01
N ALA A 314 -2.28 9.78 -8.88
CA ALA A 314 -3.71 9.45 -8.83
C ALA A 314 -4.59 10.53 -9.47
N LEU A 315 -4.16 11.79 -9.44
CA LEU A 315 -4.89 12.91 -10.03
C LEU A 315 -4.89 12.84 -11.58
N VAL A 316 -3.83 12.34 -12.20
CA VAL A 316 -3.73 12.17 -13.66
C VAL A 316 -4.89 11.32 -14.22
N PRO A 317 -5.07 10.04 -13.86
CA PRO A 317 -6.14 9.20 -14.40
C PRO A 317 -7.53 9.66 -13.94
N ALA A 318 -7.64 10.40 -12.83
CA ALA A 318 -8.88 11.05 -12.44
C ALA A 318 -9.28 12.14 -13.45
N LEU A 319 -8.34 13.00 -13.85
CA LEU A 319 -8.54 14.02 -14.87
C LEU A 319 -8.78 13.42 -16.26
N GLU A 320 -8.05 12.35 -16.63
CA GLU A 320 -8.27 11.60 -17.87
C GLU A 320 -9.69 11.04 -17.93
N MET A 321 -10.16 10.40 -16.84
CA MET A 321 -11.51 9.86 -16.79
C MET A 321 -12.58 10.96 -16.90
N ILE A 322 -12.35 12.13 -16.28
CA ILE A 322 -13.24 13.30 -16.46
C ILE A 322 -13.23 13.72 -17.93
N ALA A 323 -12.05 13.85 -18.54
CA ALA A 323 -11.91 14.24 -19.93
C ALA A 323 -12.64 13.28 -20.88
N GLU A 324 -12.45 11.98 -20.73
CA GLU A 324 -13.09 10.95 -21.55
C GLU A 324 -14.61 10.96 -21.42
N LYS A 325 -15.13 11.03 -20.19
CA LYS A 325 -16.57 10.88 -19.94
C LYS A 325 -17.38 12.12 -20.19
N SER A 326 -16.81 13.28 -19.91
CA SER A 326 -17.49 14.57 -20.09
C SER A 326 -17.07 15.28 -21.37
N ARG A 327 -16.12 14.72 -22.14
CA ARG A 327 -15.48 15.35 -23.31
C ARG A 327 -14.89 16.72 -22.96
N ASN A 328 -14.35 16.85 -21.76
CA ASN A 328 -13.78 18.10 -21.26
C ASN A 328 -12.33 18.24 -21.72
N ALA A 329 -12.11 19.08 -22.74
CA ALA A 329 -10.79 19.35 -23.32
C ALA A 329 -9.81 19.95 -22.29
N LYS A 330 -10.28 20.83 -21.39
CA LYS A 330 -9.45 21.43 -20.33
C LYS A 330 -8.98 20.40 -19.31
N ALA A 331 -9.83 19.42 -18.95
CA ALA A 331 -9.42 18.32 -18.09
C ALA A 331 -8.33 17.44 -18.75
N LYS A 332 -8.42 17.25 -20.07
CA LYS A 332 -7.39 16.55 -20.85
C LYS A 332 -6.04 17.27 -20.75
N VAL A 333 -6.02 18.58 -21.01
CA VAL A 333 -4.80 19.41 -20.91
C VAL A 333 -4.21 19.36 -19.50
N LEU A 334 -5.04 19.44 -18.46
CA LEU A 334 -4.57 19.34 -17.07
C LEU A 334 -3.93 17.97 -16.78
N ALA A 335 -4.49 16.87 -17.29
CA ALA A 335 -3.92 15.53 -17.13
C ALA A 335 -2.56 15.41 -17.81
N GLU A 336 -2.46 15.76 -19.09
CA GLU A 336 -1.24 15.62 -19.89
C GLU A 336 -0.10 16.52 -19.35
N THR A 337 -0.44 17.73 -18.91
CA THR A 337 0.55 18.65 -18.32
C THR A 337 0.97 18.25 -16.91
N LEU A 338 0.07 17.62 -16.13
CA LEU A 338 0.43 17.07 -14.81
C LEU A 338 1.36 15.87 -14.96
N ASP A 339 1.09 14.97 -15.92
CA ASP A 339 1.96 13.83 -16.21
C ASP A 339 3.38 14.29 -16.61
N THR A 340 3.45 15.32 -17.46
CA THR A 340 4.72 15.99 -17.82
C THR A 340 5.43 16.58 -16.59
N ALA A 341 4.68 17.20 -15.69
CA ALA A 341 5.23 17.79 -14.46
C ALA A 341 5.76 16.74 -13.49
N ILE A 342 5.08 15.59 -13.37
CA ILE A 342 5.53 14.44 -12.58
C ILE A 342 6.84 13.89 -13.16
N GLY A 343 6.96 13.80 -14.49
CA GLY A 343 8.22 13.45 -15.16
C GLY A 343 9.37 14.38 -14.76
N LYS A 344 9.19 15.70 -14.91
CA LYS A 344 10.19 16.71 -14.49
C LYS A 344 10.49 16.65 -12.98
N TYR A 345 9.49 16.38 -12.14
CA TYR A 345 9.65 16.19 -10.69
C TYR A 345 10.60 15.03 -10.36
N LEU A 346 10.41 13.89 -11.03
CA LEU A 346 11.23 12.69 -10.86
C LEU A 346 12.65 12.88 -11.41
N GLU A 347 12.78 13.38 -12.64
CA GLU A 347 14.08 13.61 -13.31
C GLU A 347 14.99 14.54 -12.52
N ASN A 348 14.42 15.57 -11.88
CA ASN A 348 15.16 16.55 -11.10
C ASN A 348 15.28 16.16 -9.61
N GLY A 349 14.88 14.95 -9.23
CA GLY A 349 15.02 14.44 -7.86
C GLY A 349 14.33 15.29 -6.80
N ARG A 350 13.17 15.89 -7.10
CA ARG A 350 12.48 16.84 -6.21
C ARG A 350 11.64 16.16 -5.11
N MET A 351 12.01 14.95 -4.73
CA MET A 351 11.33 14.17 -3.68
C MET A 351 11.73 14.66 -2.28
N PRO A 352 10.87 14.45 -1.26
CA PRO A 352 11.21 14.79 0.12
C PRO A 352 12.46 14.05 0.59
N SER A 353 13.41 14.78 1.16
CA SER A 353 14.47 14.18 1.95
C SER A 353 13.91 13.56 3.23
N ARG A 354 14.72 12.73 3.89
CA ARG A 354 14.43 12.20 5.23
C ARG A 354 15.03 13.06 6.34
N LYS A 355 15.88 14.04 5.99
CA LYS A 355 16.66 14.85 6.92
C LYS A 355 16.08 16.25 7.06
N SER A 356 15.87 16.68 8.30
CA SER A 356 15.49 18.06 8.62
C SER A 356 16.58 19.04 8.14
N GLY A 357 16.15 20.18 7.59
CA GLY A 357 17.01 21.18 6.94
C GLY A 357 17.18 20.97 5.43
N GLU A 358 16.65 19.89 4.87
CA GLU A 358 16.58 19.65 3.42
C GLU A 358 15.13 19.80 2.91
N ILE A 359 14.93 19.64 1.60
CA ILE A 359 13.58 19.66 0.99
C ILE A 359 12.68 18.60 1.67
N ASP A 360 11.45 18.98 1.99
CA ASP A 360 10.44 18.07 2.55
C ASP A 360 9.19 18.05 1.66
N ASN A 361 8.08 17.47 2.13
CA ASN A 361 6.81 17.39 1.41
C ASN A 361 6.32 18.75 0.85
N ARG A 362 6.46 19.82 1.61
CA ARG A 362 5.99 21.16 1.23
C ARG A 362 6.82 21.71 0.07
N GLY A 363 8.15 21.58 0.17
CA GLY A 363 9.07 21.94 -0.91
C GLY A 363 8.86 21.10 -2.17
N SER A 364 8.60 19.80 -2.01
CA SER A 364 8.32 18.87 -3.11
C SER A 364 7.05 19.28 -3.88
N THR A 365 6.00 19.65 -3.14
CA THR A 365 4.73 20.16 -3.70
C THR A 365 4.91 21.51 -4.41
N PHE A 366 5.78 22.39 -3.91
CA PHE A 366 6.14 23.61 -4.62
C PHE A 366 6.78 23.31 -5.99
N TYR A 367 7.74 22.38 -6.07
CA TYR A 367 8.37 22.03 -7.34
C TYR A 367 7.41 21.37 -8.33
N LEU A 368 6.51 20.49 -7.87
CA LEU A 368 5.44 19.98 -8.74
C LEU A 368 4.62 21.14 -9.30
N THR A 369 4.21 22.07 -8.44
CA THR A 369 3.41 23.25 -8.84
C THR A 369 4.13 24.09 -9.89
N LEU A 370 5.43 24.34 -9.71
CA LEU A 370 6.28 25.06 -10.65
C LEU A 370 6.35 24.35 -12.01
N TYR A 371 6.59 23.03 -12.01
CA TYR A 371 6.69 22.25 -13.25
C TYR A 371 5.35 22.09 -13.97
N TRP A 372 4.25 22.00 -13.22
CA TRP A 372 2.91 21.93 -13.80
C TRP A 372 2.49 23.27 -14.42
N ALA A 373 2.75 24.38 -13.73
CA ALA A 373 2.57 25.71 -14.29
C ALA A 373 3.41 25.91 -15.56
N ASN A 374 4.65 25.41 -15.59
CA ASN A 374 5.47 25.45 -16.81
C ASN A 374 4.84 24.64 -17.95
N ALA A 375 4.45 23.38 -17.70
CA ALA A 375 3.84 22.52 -18.72
C ALA A 375 2.52 23.12 -19.28
N LEU A 376 1.71 23.75 -18.42
CA LEU A 376 0.49 24.47 -18.81
C LEU A 376 0.75 25.70 -19.68
N VAL A 377 1.94 26.31 -19.58
CA VAL A 377 2.37 27.43 -20.43
C VAL A 377 3.00 26.92 -21.74
N GLU A 378 3.68 25.78 -21.70
CA GLU A 378 4.36 25.19 -22.87
C GLU A 378 3.40 24.53 -23.86
N GLN A 379 2.26 24.01 -23.39
CA GLN A 379 1.23 23.39 -24.26
C GLN A 379 0.61 24.37 -25.27
N ASN A 380 -0.02 23.81 -26.31
CA ASN A 380 -0.65 24.57 -27.42
C ASN A 380 -2.11 24.16 -27.71
N ASP A 381 -2.70 23.34 -26.85
CA ASP A 381 -4.07 22.82 -27.02
C ASP A 381 -5.14 23.77 -26.44
N ASP A 382 -4.79 24.61 -25.47
CA ASP A 382 -5.71 25.60 -24.87
C ASP A 382 -4.99 26.94 -24.55
N THR A 383 -5.25 27.96 -25.38
CA THR A 383 -4.64 29.29 -25.25
C THR A 383 -5.07 30.02 -23.97
N GLU A 384 -6.32 29.83 -23.51
CA GLU A 384 -6.83 30.50 -22.31
C GLU A 384 -6.11 29.99 -21.05
N MET A 385 -5.91 28.67 -20.94
CA MET A 385 -5.10 28.07 -19.87
C MET A 385 -3.66 28.57 -19.93
N LYS A 386 -3.06 28.58 -21.13
CA LYS A 386 -1.70 29.10 -21.32
C LYS A 386 -1.55 30.53 -20.80
N GLU A 387 -2.45 31.43 -21.18
CA GLU A 387 -2.45 32.82 -20.72
C GLU A 387 -2.66 32.92 -19.21
N ARG A 388 -3.63 32.17 -18.66
CA ARG A 388 -3.94 32.15 -17.23
C ARG A 388 -2.74 31.74 -16.38
N PHE A 389 -2.02 30.68 -16.78
CA PHE A 389 -0.88 30.15 -16.02
C PHE A 389 0.45 30.87 -16.31
N SER A 390 0.54 31.69 -17.35
CA SER A 390 1.76 32.43 -17.71
C SER A 390 2.25 33.36 -16.59
N ARG A 391 1.33 34.11 -15.96
CA ARG A 391 1.69 35.00 -14.82
C ARG A 391 2.17 34.20 -13.62
N MET A 392 1.46 33.12 -13.28
CA MET A 392 1.82 32.23 -12.17
C MET A 392 3.23 31.64 -12.37
N TYR A 393 3.47 31.01 -13.53
CA TYR A 393 4.77 30.39 -13.81
C TYR A 393 5.92 31.41 -13.71
N LYS A 394 5.73 32.61 -14.25
CA LYS A 394 6.74 33.68 -14.18
C LYS A 394 7.04 34.09 -12.74
N GLU A 395 6.02 34.25 -11.90
CA GLU A 395 6.21 34.63 -10.49
C GLU A 395 6.82 33.49 -9.66
N LEU A 396 6.38 32.25 -9.85
CA LEU A 396 6.96 31.06 -9.20
C LEU A 396 8.44 30.91 -9.55
N SER A 397 8.78 30.99 -10.84
CA SER A 397 10.17 30.88 -11.33
C SER A 397 11.06 32.00 -10.79
N LYS A 398 10.58 33.24 -10.80
CA LYS A 398 11.34 34.39 -10.30
C LYS A 398 11.61 34.32 -8.79
N LYS A 399 10.70 33.68 -8.03
CA LYS A 399 10.74 33.63 -6.55
C LYS A 399 11.13 32.25 -6.01
N GLU A 400 11.63 31.35 -6.85
CA GLU A 400 11.98 29.96 -6.50
C GLU A 400 12.90 29.89 -5.27
N GLU A 401 14.03 30.61 -5.30
CA GLU A 401 15.00 30.63 -4.19
C GLU A 401 14.37 31.19 -2.90
N LYS A 402 13.55 32.23 -3.02
CA LYS A 402 12.88 32.82 -1.85
C LYS A 402 11.89 31.84 -1.21
N ILE A 403 11.05 31.20 -2.03
CA ILE A 403 10.04 30.24 -1.57
C ILE A 403 10.72 29.04 -0.92
N THR A 404 11.74 28.46 -1.55
CA THR A 404 12.47 27.31 -1.01
C THR A 404 13.15 27.64 0.32
N ASN A 405 13.76 28.83 0.44
CA ASN A 405 14.33 29.29 1.71
C ASN A 405 13.27 29.50 2.82
N GLU A 406 12.09 30.04 2.49
CA GLU A 406 10.97 30.17 3.44
C GLU A 406 10.50 28.78 3.94
N LEU A 407 10.45 27.78 3.06
CA LEU A 407 10.03 26.41 3.41
C LEU A 407 11.08 25.60 4.20
N VAL A 408 12.38 25.89 4.03
CA VAL A 408 13.46 25.18 4.72
C VAL A 408 13.80 25.82 6.07
N SER A 409 13.78 27.16 6.17
CA SER A 409 14.23 27.88 7.38
C SER A 409 13.37 27.66 8.64
N ILE A 410 12.15 27.16 8.47
CA ILE A 410 11.23 26.79 9.55
C ILE A 410 11.50 25.41 10.16
N GLN A 411 12.33 24.59 9.50
CA GLN A 411 12.64 23.24 9.93
C GLN A 411 13.62 23.22 11.12
N GLY A 412 13.72 22.08 11.80
CA GLY A 412 14.60 21.83 12.94
C GLY A 412 14.04 22.30 14.29
N LYS A 413 12.80 22.80 14.30
CA LYS A 413 12.10 23.29 15.50
C LYS A 413 10.85 22.44 15.76
N PRO A 414 10.47 22.22 17.02
CA PRO A 414 9.19 21.61 17.33
C PRO A 414 8.01 22.49 16.86
N VAL A 415 6.89 21.85 16.54
CA VAL A 415 5.61 22.50 16.24
C VAL A 415 4.49 21.86 17.05
N ASP A 416 3.48 22.65 17.37
CA ASP A 416 2.21 22.16 17.90
C ASP A 416 1.19 22.11 16.76
N LEU A 417 0.35 21.07 16.78
CA LEU A 417 -0.75 20.89 15.83
C LEU A 417 -2.11 20.98 16.54
N GLY A 418 -2.14 21.22 17.85
CA GLY A 418 -3.38 21.30 18.64
C GLY A 418 -4.08 19.96 18.85
N GLY A 419 -3.45 18.85 18.41
CA GLY A 419 -3.99 17.50 18.50
C GLY A 419 -3.27 16.51 17.59
N TYR A 420 -3.61 15.22 17.70
CA TYR A 420 -3.07 14.16 16.85
C TYR A 420 -4.13 13.58 15.90
N TYR A 421 -5.22 13.03 16.46
CA TYR A 421 -6.33 12.47 15.67
C TYR A 421 -7.28 13.54 15.15
N LEU A 422 -7.38 14.66 15.88
CA LEU A 422 -8.17 15.83 15.53
C LEU A 422 -7.32 17.08 15.86
N PRO A 423 -6.35 17.43 15.02
CA PRO A 423 -5.54 18.63 15.20
C PRO A 423 -6.38 19.91 14.97
N ASP A 424 -5.89 21.05 15.47
CA ASP A 424 -6.47 22.35 15.19
C ASP A 424 -6.21 22.74 13.72
N GLU A 425 -7.26 23.05 12.97
CA GLU A 425 -7.17 23.32 11.53
C GLU A 425 -6.26 24.52 11.22
N LYS A 426 -6.30 25.56 12.07
CA LYS A 426 -5.54 26.78 11.87
C LYS A 426 -4.06 26.53 12.17
N GLU A 427 -3.74 25.83 13.24
CA GLU A 427 -2.36 25.44 13.55
C GLU A 427 -1.75 24.58 12.44
N VAL A 428 -2.51 23.61 11.92
CA VAL A 428 -2.08 22.79 10.79
C VAL A 428 -1.84 23.64 9.54
N GLU A 429 -2.75 24.57 9.21
CA GLU A 429 -2.58 25.44 8.04
C GLU A 429 -1.31 26.29 8.15
N GLU A 430 -1.05 26.91 9.31
CA GLU A 430 0.14 27.72 9.55
C GLU A 430 1.43 26.89 9.42
N VAL A 431 1.45 25.66 9.96
CA VAL A 431 2.60 24.75 9.85
C VAL A 431 2.79 24.24 8.42
N MET A 432 1.71 23.93 7.70
CA MET A 432 1.77 23.31 6.38
C MET A 432 1.95 24.32 5.24
N ARG A 433 1.62 25.60 5.44
CA ARG A 433 1.73 26.67 4.43
C ARG A 433 2.60 27.84 4.92
N PRO A 434 3.87 27.65 5.34
CA PRO A 434 4.64 28.70 5.98
C PRO A 434 5.22 29.74 5.00
N SER A 435 5.27 29.46 3.70
CA SER A 435 5.75 30.42 2.69
C SER A 435 4.65 31.42 2.32
N SER A 436 4.71 32.60 2.93
CA SER A 436 3.84 33.73 2.57
C SER A 436 3.96 34.11 1.08
N THR A 437 5.17 33.97 0.52
CA THR A 437 5.42 34.26 -0.90
C THR A 437 4.66 33.29 -1.81
N LEU A 438 4.73 31.98 -1.53
CA LEU A 438 4.00 30.97 -2.28
C LEU A 438 2.48 31.17 -2.13
N ASN A 439 2.00 31.36 -0.91
CA ASN A 439 0.57 31.54 -0.64
C ASN A 439 0.00 32.73 -1.40
N GLN A 440 0.72 33.86 -1.46
CA GLN A 440 0.28 35.02 -2.23
C GLN A 440 0.12 34.70 -3.73
N ILE A 441 1.09 34.00 -4.32
CA ILE A 441 1.04 33.65 -5.76
C ILE A 441 -0.15 32.72 -6.05
N ILE A 442 -0.40 31.73 -5.19
CA ILE A 442 -1.50 30.78 -5.36
C ILE A 442 -2.87 31.46 -5.18
N ASN A 443 -2.99 32.40 -4.23
CA ASN A 443 -4.24 33.11 -3.96
C ASN A 443 -4.59 34.18 -5.03
N GLU A 444 -3.64 34.59 -5.86
CA GLU A 444 -3.85 35.53 -6.97
C GLU A 444 -4.39 34.87 -8.26
N MET A 445 -4.59 33.53 -8.27
CA MET A 445 -5.23 32.77 -9.36
C MET A 445 -6.75 32.75 -9.31
#